data_AF-A0A9Q2I6A5-F1
#
_entry.id   AF-A0A9Q2I6A5-F1
#
_cell.length_a   1.000
_cell.length_b   1.000
_cell.length_c   1.000
_cell.angle_alpha   90.00
_cell.angle_beta   90.00
_cell.angle_gamma   90.00
#
_symmetry.space_group_name_H-M   'P 1'
#
loop_
_entity.id
_entity.type
_entity.pdbx_description
1 polymer ?
#
loop_
_entity_poly.entity_id
_entity_poly.type
_entity_poly.pdbx_seq_one_letter_code
_entity_poly.pdbx_strand_id
1 'polypeptide(L)'
;MDLSKANFYKFIDQYAEITGASPSTAGNVRSVCYLVKDLISDDQPAEHWDTVDIIDTYVMFNGIADDTHKSYISRFNGAVAKFIAHEKGEDVTVKQRRSPVKTTQSPMAIAMSNAAKTFELPIPLREELIVMISNLPRDLTKDEAKRISNIVESFAVPNSASD
;
A
#
# COMPACT_ATOMS: atom_id res chain seq x y z
N MET A 1 23.36 -11.50 10.35
CA MET A 1 21.96 -11.07 10.29
C MET A 1 21.93 -9.63 10.76
N ASP A 2 21.72 -8.69 9.86
CA ASP A 2 21.65 -7.27 10.19
C ASP A 2 20.19 -6.84 10.15
N LEU A 3 19.54 -6.85 11.32
CA LEU A 3 18.14 -6.46 11.48
C LEU A 3 17.95 -4.97 11.78
N SER A 4 18.96 -4.15 11.49
CA SER A 4 18.89 -2.70 11.73
C SER A 4 17.90 -2.01 10.80
N LYS A 5 17.40 -0.86 11.24
CA LYS A 5 16.57 0.04 10.43
C LYS A 5 17.26 0.43 9.12
N ALA A 6 18.56 0.70 9.15
CA ALA A 6 19.32 1.04 7.96
C ALA A 6 19.33 -0.11 6.93
N ASN A 7 19.49 -1.35 7.38
CA ASN A 7 19.47 -2.51 6.47
C ASN A 7 18.05 -2.82 5.96
N PHE A 8 17.02 -2.61 6.78
CA PHE A 8 15.64 -2.70 6.35
C PHE A 8 15.35 -1.77 5.15
N TYR A 9 15.78 -0.50 5.19
CA TYR A 9 15.55 0.41 4.06
C TYR A 9 16.32 0.04 2.80
N LYS A 10 17.53 -0.54 2.92
CA LYS A 10 18.24 -1.11 1.77
C LYS A 10 17.42 -2.24 1.12
N PHE A 11 16.86 -3.13 1.94
CA PHE A 11 15.97 -4.19 1.47
C PHE A 11 14.71 -3.62 0.81
N ILE A 12 14.09 -2.59 1.39
CA ILE A 12 12.89 -1.95 0.82
C ILE A 12 13.18 -1.28 -0.53
N ASP A 13 14.34 -0.65 -0.70
CA ASP A 13 14.72 -0.04 -1.98
C ASP A 13 14.93 -1.09 -3.08
N GLN A 14 15.33 -2.31 -2.71
CA GLN A 14 15.50 -3.45 -3.62
C GLN A 14 14.33 -4.45 -3.58
N TYR A 15 13.20 -4.09 -2.97
CA TYR A 15 12.11 -5.01 -2.66
C TYR A 15 11.58 -5.75 -3.89
N ALA A 16 11.42 -5.06 -5.03
CA ALA A 16 10.93 -5.65 -6.27
C ALA A 16 11.88 -6.74 -6.80
N GLU A 17 13.19 -6.51 -6.73
CA GLU A 17 14.22 -7.42 -7.20
C GLU A 17 14.34 -8.64 -6.29
N ILE A 18 14.34 -8.41 -4.97
CA ILE A 18 14.52 -9.45 -3.96
C ILE A 18 13.28 -10.35 -3.87
N THR A 19 12.08 -9.77 -3.90
CA THR A 19 10.83 -10.53 -3.72
C THR A 19 10.20 -10.96 -5.04
N GLY A 20 10.61 -10.39 -6.18
CA GLY A 20 9.92 -10.60 -7.46
C GLY A 20 8.52 -9.96 -7.52
N ALA A 21 8.21 -9.02 -6.62
CA ALA A 21 6.96 -8.29 -6.62
C ALA A 21 6.86 -7.33 -7.83
N SER A 22 5.64 -7.02 -8.26
CA SER A 22 5.43 -6.03 -9.33
C SER A 22 5.96 -4.64 -8.91
N PRO A 23 6.39 -3.78 -9.86
CA PRO A 23 6.84 -2.43 -9.55
C PRO A 23 5.81 -1.62 -8.77
N SER A 24 4.52 -1.80 -9.09
CA SER A 24 3.40 -1.16 -8.38
C SER A 24 3.25 -1.65 -6.94
N THR A 25 3.40 -2.95 -6.70
CA THR A 25 3.32 -3.52 -5.34
C THR A 25 4.51 -3.08 -4.50
N ALA A 26 5.72 -3.13 -5.07
CA ALA A 26 6.92 -2.65 -4.41
C ALA A 26 6.85 -1.16 -4.09
N GLY A 27 6.35 -0.33 -5.03
CA GLY A 27 6.11 1.09 -4.82
C GLY A 27 5.15 1.36 -3.66
N ASN A 28 4.02 0.64 -3.61
CA ASN A 28 3.04 0.79 -2.53
C ASN A 28 3.60 0.39 -1.16
N VAL A 29 4.37 -0.70 -1.09
CA VAL A 29 5.03 -1.14 0.15
C VAL A 29 6.08 -0.11 0.58
N ARG A 30 6.92 0.34 -0.35
CA ARG A 30 7.97 1.34 -0.12
C ARG A 30 7.37 2.63 0.44
N SER A 31 6.33 3.16 -0.19
CA SER A 31 5.66 4.39 0.27
C SER A 31 5.26 4.29 1.74
N VAL A 32 4.57 3.21 2.15
CA VAL A 32 4.16 3.04 3.55
C VAL A 32 5.36 2.95 4.49
N CYS A 33 6.40 2.20 4.12
CA CYS A 33 7.60 2.07 4.96
C CYS A 33 8.32 3.41 5.16
N TYR A 34 8.31 4.29 4.16
CA TYR A 34 8.90 5.62 4.28
C TYR A 34 8.03 6.61 5.07
N LEU A 35 6.70 6.46 5.05
CA LEU A 35 5.79 7.31 5.84
C LEU A 35 6.03 7.15 7.36
N VAL A 36 6.26 5.92 7.83
CA VAL A 36 6.47 5.64 9.25
C VAL A 36 7.94 5.66 9.67
N LYS A 37 8.84 6.11 8.80
CA LYS A 37 10.29 6.02 9.00
C LYS A 37 10.78 6.64 10.31
N ASP A 38 10.19 7.75 10.70
CA ASP A 38 10.62 8.49 11.89
C ASP A 38 10.03 7.91 13.18
N LEU A 39 9.08 6.98 13.08
CA LEU A 39 8.46 6.27 14.21
C LEU A 39 9.15 4.94 14.52
N ILE A 40 9.95 4.41 13.58
CA ILE A 40 10.70 3.17 13.80
C ILE A 40 11.93 3.46 14.67
N SER A 41 12.10 2.71 15.75
CA SER A 41 13.28 2.80 16.62
C SER A 41 14.57 2.41 15.89
N ASP A 42 15.60 3.25 16.01
CA ASP A 42 16.94 2.98 15.48
C ASP A 42 17.72 1.98 16.36
N ASP A 43 17.40 1.92 17.66
CA ASP A 43 18.12 1.13 18.66
C ASP A 43 17.64 -0.32 18.82
N GLN A 44 16.50 -0.67 18.21
CA GLN A 44 15.89 -2.00 18.31
C GLN A 44 15.88 -2.71 16.96
N PRO A 45 16.18 -4.02 16.92
CA PRO A 45 16.16 -4.80 15.70
C PRO A 45 14.70 -5.03 15.24
N ALA A 46 14.53 -5.29 13.94
CA ALA A 46 13.21 -5.39 13.31
C ALA A 46 12.25 -6.43 13.90
N GLU A 47 12.76 -7.47 14.57
CA GLU A 47 11.95 -8.46 15.30
C GLU A 47 11.18 -7.88 16.49
N HIS A 48 11.65 -6.74 17.03
CA HIS A 48 11.05 -6.08 18.19
C HIS A 48 10.23 -4.85 17.80
N TRP A 49 10.07 -4.56 16.51
CA TRP A 49 9.21 -3.46 16.07
C TRP A 49 7.76 -3.88 16.21
N ASP A 50 6.99 -3.10 16.98
CA ASP A 50 5.55 -3.21 17.00
C ASP A 50 4.98 -2.56 15.73
N THR A 51 4.90 -3.35 14.66
CA THR A 51 4.45 -2.87 13.35
C THR A 51 3.01 -2.35 13.35
N VAL A 52 2.18 -2.77 14.31
CA VAL A 52 0.80 -2.31 14.42
C VAL A 52 0.78 -0.96 15.13
N ASP A 53 1.43 -0.85 16.29
CA ASP A 53 1.48 0.39 17.08
C ASP A 53 2.15 1.54 16.33
N ILE A 54 3.21 1.25 15.55
CA ILE A 54 3.89 2.25 14.69
C ILE A 54 2.92 2.83 13.64
N ILE A 55 2.07 1.98 13.05
CA ILE A 55 1.11 2.41 12.04
C ILE A 55 -0.10 3.10 12.69
N ASP A 56 -0.58 2.58 13.82
CA ASP A 56 -1.63 3.20 14.64
C ASP A 56 -1.26 4.62 15.04
N THR A 57 -0.04 4.82 15.54
CA THR A 57 0.50 6.12 15.92
C THR A 57 0.51 7.08 14.74
N TYR A 58 0.96 6.62 13.57
CA TYR A 58 0.96 7.42 12.34
C TYR A 58 -0.46 7.78 11.89
N VAL A 59 -1.38 6.83 11.88
CA VAL A 59 -2.77 7.04 11.44
C VAL A 59 -3.50 8.00 12.37
N MET A 60 -3.32 7.86 13.68
CA MET A 60 -3.91 8.73 14.69
C MET A 60 -3.38 10.17 14.57
N PHE A 61 -2.08 10.35 14.34
CA PHE A 61 -1.47 11.67 14.16
C PHE A 61 -1.93 12.37 12.87
N ASN A 62 -2.10 11.61 11.78
CA ASN A 62 -2.42 12.15 10.45
C ASN A 62 -3.91 12.13 10.10
N GLY A 63 -4.79 11.59 10.95
CA GLY A 63 -6.24 11.54 10.70
C GLY A 63 -6.61 10.69 9.47
N ILE A 64 -5.99 9.53 9.32
CA ILE A 64 -6.17 8.63 8.17
C ILE A 64 -7.41 7.74 8.36
N ALA A 65 -8.15 7.46 7.27
CA ALA A 65 -9.34 6.61 7.29
C ALA A 65 -9.01 5.13 7.60
N ASP A 66 -9.94 4.44 8.27
CA ASP A 66 -9.78 3.05 8.76
C ASP A 66 -9.43 2.02 7.67
N ASP A 67 -9.92 2.20 6.44
CA ASP A 67 -9.59 1.29 5.34
C ASP A 67 -8.16 1.46 4.83
N THR A 68 -7.64 2.70 4.88
CA THR A 68 -6.23 2.98 4.57
C THR A 68 -5.32 2.44 5.66
N HIS A 69 -5.76 2.53 6.92
CA HIS A 69 -5.07 2.02 8.08
C HIS A 69 -4.77 0.50 7.95
N LYS A 70 -5.79 -0.33 7.69
CA LYS A 70 -5.60 -1.79 7.51
C LYS A 70 -4.64 -2.12 6.37
N SER A 71 -4.70 -1.35 5.28
CA SER A 71 -3.80 -1.53 4.14
C SER A 71 -2.35 -1.21 4.51
N TYR A 72 -2.13 -0.18 5.33
CA TYR A 72 -0.79 0.23 5.78
C TYR A 72 -0.19 -0.81 6.72
N ILE A 73 -0.96 -1.33 7.68
CA ILE A 73 -0.53 -2.44 8.55
C ILE A 73 -0.09 -3.62 7.70
N SER A 74 -0.94 -4.06 6.76
CA SER A 74 -0.66 -5.25 5.94
C SER A 74 0.64 -5.10 5.13
N ARG A 75 0.86 -3.92 4.54
CA ARG A 75 2.06 -3.63 3.74
C ARG A 75 3.31 -3.54 4.61
N PHE A 76 3.24 -2.83 5.73
CA PHE A 76 4.38 -2.64 6.61
C PHE A 76 4.78 -3.94 7.32
N ASN A 77 3.83 -4.62 7.96
CA ASN A 77 4.07 -5.90 8.61
C ASN A 77 4.57 -6.95 7.60
N GLY A 78 3.94 -7.04 6.44
CA GLY A 78 4.36 -7.95 5.36
C GLY A 78 5.74 -7.63 4.77
N ALA A 79 6.24 -6.41 4.92
CA ALA A 79 7.59 -6.02 4.52
C ALA A 79 8.62 -6.37 5.59
N VAL A 80 8.31 -6.09 6.86
CA VAL A 80 9.15 -6.45 8.02
C VAL A 80 9.32 -7.97 8.10
N ALA A 81 8.23 -8.74 7.96
CA ALA A 81 8.29 -10.20 7.96
C ALA A 81 9.18 -10.75 6.83
N LYS A 82 9.08 -10.19 5.61
CA LYS A 82 9.95 -10.58 4.49
C LYS A 82 11.39 -10.16 4.70
N PHE A 83 11.64 -9.01 5.29
CA PHE A 83 12.99 -8.59 5.63
C PHE A 83 13.64 -9.56 6.64
N ILE A 84 12.92 -9.91 7.70
CA ILE A 84 13.40 -10.89 8.69
C ILE A 84 13.66 -12.25 8.03
N ALA A 85 12.74 -12.72 7.18
CA ALA A 85 12.91 -13.97 6.44
C ALA A 85 14.12 -13.94 5.49
N HIS A 86 14.31 -12.84 4.73
CA HIS A 86 15.45 -12.64 3.84
C HIS A 86 16.78 -12.67 4.61
N GLU A 87 16.84 -12.00 5.75
CA GLU A 87 18.02 -11.98 6.61
C GLU A 87 18.29 -13.33 7.29
N LYS A 88 17.26 -14.17 7.49
CA LYS A 88 17.39 -15.57 7.96
C LYS A 88 17.78 -16.54 6.84
N GLY A 89 17.87 -16.07 5.59
CA GLY A 89 18.17 -16.90 4.41
C GLY A 89 16.99 -17.70 3.89
N GLU A 90 15.75 -17.34 4.25
CA GLU A 90 14.54 -17.93 3.70
C GLU A 90 14.22 -17.37 2.31
N ASP A 91 13.61 -18.20 1.46
CA ASP A 91 13.18 -17.82 0.12
C ASP A 91 11.96 -16.90 0.20
N VAL A 92 12.20 -15.59 0.02
CA VAL A 92 11.19 -14.53 0.01
C VAL A 92 10.63 -14.23 -1.37
N THR A 93 11.04 -15.00 -2.39
CA THR A 93 10.54 -14.81 -3.75
C THR A 93 9.06 -15.18 -3.79
N VAL A 94 8.27 -14.32 -4.43
CA VAL A 94 6.87 -14.60 -4.72
C VAL A 94 6.84 -15.72 -5.76
N LYS A 95 6.92 -16.97 -5.30
CA LYS A 95 6.58 -18.13 -6.12
C LYS A 95 5.14 -17.92 -6.57
N GLN A 96 4.97 -17.54 -7.85
CA GLN A 96 3.69 -17.70 -8.54
C GLN A 96 3.33 -19.17 -8.45
N ARG A 97 2.55 -19.54 -7.43
CA ARG A 97 2.05 -20.90 -7.26
C ARG A 97 1.04 -21.18 -8.38
N ARG A 98 1.55 -21.73 -9.48
CA ARG A 98 0.75 -22.46 -10.47
C ARG A 98 0.51 -23.88 -9.96
N SER A 99 -0.73 -24.11 -9.53
CA SER A 99 -1.52 -25.37 -9.65
C SER A 99 -1.15 -26.58 -8.74
N PRO A 100 -1.94 -27.68 -8.73
CA PRO A 100 -3.00 -27.97 -7.75
C PRO A 100 -2.80 -29.32 -6.99
N VAL A 101 -3.55 -29.56 -5.90
CA VAL A 101 -4.28 -30.81 -5.55
C VAL A 101 -4.73 -30.79 -4.08
N LYS A 102 -6.00 -31.21 -3.90
CA LYS A 102 -6.85 -31.41 -2.72
C LYS A 102 -6.09 -31.99 -1.50
N THR A 103 -6.48 -31.70 -0.24
CA THR A 103 -7.66 -32.32 0.40
C THR A 103 -8.02 -31.62 1.73
N THR A 104 -9.34 -31.38 1.89
CA THR A 104 -10.13 -31.17 3.13
C THR A 104 -9.78 -30.02 4.08
N GLN A 105 -10.30 -28.84 3.76
CA GLN A 105 -11.45 -28.20 4.44
C GLN A 105 -11.77 -26.94 3.64
N SER A 106 -12.98 -26.86 3.08
CA SER A 106 -13.41 -25.76 2.20
C SER A 106 -13.24 -24.39 2.86
N PRO A 107 -12.43 -23.46 2.30
CA PRO A 107 -12.46 -22.05 2.65
C PRO A 107 -13.28 -21.27 1.61
N MET A 108 -14.38 -21.85 1.12
CA MET A 108 -15.27 -21.19 0.17
C MET A 108 -16.16 -20.11 0.82
N ALA A 109 -15.76 -19.60 2.00
CA ALA A 109 -16.49 -18.58 2.76
C ALA A 109 -15.60 -17.44 3.32
N ILE A 110 -14.28 -17.40 3.04
CA ILE A 110 -13.39 -16.32 3.56
C ILE A 110 -12.79 -15.47 2.43
N ALA A 111 -13.18 -15.71 1.17
CA ALA A 111 -12.77 -14.89 0.01
C ALA A 111 -13.75 -13.73 -0.29
N MET A 112 -14.61 -13.37 0.66
CA MET A 112 -15.50 -12.21 0.57
C MET A 112 -15.58 -11.50 1.93
N SER A 113 -14.62 -10.63 2.21
CA SER A 113 -14.88 -9.44 3.03
C SER A 113 -13.80 -8.38 2.79
N ASN A 114 -14.20 -7.34 2.06
CA ASN A 114 -13.59 -6.02 1.99
C ASN A 114 -12.28 -5.82 1.20
N ALA A 115 -12.06 -6.56 0.12
CA ALA A 115 -11.36 -5.94 -1.01
C ALA A 115 -12.36 -4.96 -1.65
N ALA A 116 -12.26 -3.66 -1.34
CA ALA A 116 -13.07 -2.62 -1.97
C ALA A 116 -13.01 -2.84 -3.49
N LYS A 117 -14.16 -3.20 -4.09
CA LYS A 117 -14.23 -3.50 -5.51
C LYS A 117 -13.91 -2.20 -6.24
N THR A 118 -12.76 -2.08 -6.87
CA THR A 118 -12.41 -0.89 -7.64
C THR A 118 -12.89 -1.02 -9.09
N PHE A 119 -13.01 0.11 -9.79
CA PHE A 119 -13.27 0.17 -11.23
C PHE A 119 -12.50 1.32 -11.87
N GLU A 120 -12.44 1.30 -13.20
CA GLU A 120 -11.86 2.38 -13.99
C GLU A 120 -12.98 3.19 -14.64
N LEU A 121 -12.88 4.52 -14.55
CA LEU A 121 -13.87 5.45 -15.06
C LEU A 121 -13.25 6.40 -16.10
N PRO A 122 -13.61 6.28 -17.39
CA PRO A 122 -13.25 7.28 -18.39
C PRO A 122 -14.16 8.52 -18.28
N ILE A 123 -13.54 9.69 -18.09
CA ILE A 123 -14.21 10.99 -18.02
C ILE A 123 -13.79 11.82 -19.25
N PRO A 124 -14.67 11.97 -20.26
CA PRO A 124 -14.41 12.87 -21.37
C PRO A 124 -14.46 14.32 -20.88
N LEU A 125 -13.43 15.12 -21.18
CA LEU A 125 -13.34 16.53 -20.76
C LEU A 125 -13.57 17.51 -21.91
N ARG A 126 -12.93 17.29 -23.07
CA ARG A 126 -12.99 18.18 -24.25
C ARG A 126 -12.78 17.36 -25.53
N GLU A 127 -12.88 17.99 -26.70
CA GLU A 127 -12.53 17.37 -27.99
C GLU A 127 -11.14 16.72 -27.89
N GLU A 128 -11.09 15.42 -28.17
CA GLU A 128 -9.89 14.55 -28.11
C GLU A 128 -9.24 14.32 -26.72
N LEU A 129 -9.87 14.72 -25.60
CA LEU A 129 -9.32 14.51 -24.27
C LEU A 129 -10.25 13.70 -23.35
N ILE A 130 -9.82 12.49 -23.01
CA ILE A 130 -10.45 11.60 -22.03
C ILE A 130 -9.48 11.35 -20.87
N VAL A 131 -9.95 11.60 -19.65
CA VAL A 131 -9.21 11.29 -18.41
C VAL A 131 -9.68 9.95 -17.87
N MET A 132 -8.75 9.02 -17.67
CA MET A 132 -9.04 7.73 -17.05
C MET A 132 -8.75 7.80 -15.55
N ILE A 133 -9.77 7.63 -14.71
CA ILE A 133 -9.60 7.45 -13.26
C ILE A 133 -9.54 5.96 -12.97
N SER A 134 -8.36 5.43 -12.65
CA SER A 134 -8.17 4.03 -12.25
C SER A 134 -8.28 3.84 -10.74
N ASN A 135 -8.55 2.61 -10.32
CA ASN A 135 -8.65 2.19 -8.92
C ASN A 135 -9.70 2.96 -8.10
N LEU A 136 -10.79 3.42 -8.73
CA LEU A 136 -11.86 4.11 -8.03
C LEU A 136 -12.69 3.11 -7.22
N PRO A 137 -12.80 3.23 -5.88
CA PRO A 137 -13.65 2.36 -5.07
C PRO A 137 -15.13 2.42 -5.50
N ARG A 138 -15.82 1.27 -5.57
CA ARG A 138 -17.28 1.22 -5.85
C ARG A 138 -18.14 1.71 -4.69
N ASP A 139 -17.57 1.80 -3.50
CA ASP A 139 -18.20 2.13 -2.22
C ASP A 139 -17.76 3.49 -1.66
N LEU A 140 -17.32 4.38 -2.55
CA LEU A 140 -16.88 5.74 -2.23
C LEU A 140 -17.93 6.52 -1.42
N THR A 141 -17.54 6.98 -0.24
CA THR A 141 -18.39 7.86 0.58
C THR A 141 -18.40 9.29 0.01
N LYS A 142 -19.40 10.10 0.42
CA LYS A 142 -19.50 11.50 -0.04
C LYS A 142 -18.27 12.33 0.34
N ASP A 143 -17.72 12.11 1.52
CA ASP A 143 -16.54 12.82 2.01
C ASP A 143 -15.28 12.44 1.22
N GLU A 144 -15.09 11.17 0.90
CA GLU A 144 -13.98 10.71 0.06
C GLU A 144 -14.10 11.25 -1.37
N ALA A 145 -15.31 11.24 -1.94
CA ALA A 145 -15.54 11.79 -3.27
C ALA A 145 -15.22 13.29 -3.32
N LYS A 146 -15.63 14.03 -2.28
CA LYS A 146 -15.36 15.45 -2.13
C LYS A 146 -13.86 15.72 -1.98
N ARG A 147 -13.14 14.88 -1.24
CA ARG A 147 -11.68 14.97 -1.11
C ARG A 147 -10.98 14.79 -2.47
N ILE A 148 -11.40 13.78 -3.25
CA ILE A 148 -10.88 13.57 -4.60
C ILE A 148 -11.16 14.79 -5.49
N SER A 149 -12.38 15.33 -5.45
CA SER A 149 -12.75 16.55 -6.20
C SER A 149 -11.86 17.74 -5.85
N ASN A 150 -11.71 18.04 -4.56
CA ASN A 150 -10.91 19.17 -4.09
C ASN A 150 -9.45 19.07 -4.52
N ILE A 151 -8.87 17.86 -4.49
CA ILE A 151 -7.50 17.63 -4.95
C ILE A 151 -7.42 17.92 -6.44
N VAL A 152 -8.32 17.38 -7.26
CA VAL A 152 -8.33 17.63 -8.71
C VAL A 152 -8.52 19.12 -9.02
N GLU A 153 -9.41 19.81 -8.30
CA GLU A 153 -9.65 21.24 -8.42
C GLU A 153 -8.42 22.09 -8.06
N SER A 154 -7.60 21.64 -7.10
CA SER A 154 -6.38 22.38 -6.71
C SER A 154 -5.33 22.47 -7.83
N PHE A 155 -5.39 21.55 -8.81
CA PHE A 155 -4.54 21.59 -10.00
C PHE A 155 -5.16 22.42 -11.14
N ALA A 156 -6.41 22.87 -10.99
CA ALA A 156 -7.04 23.71 -12.00
C ALA A 156 -6.37 25.08 -12.03
N VAL A 157 -5.90 25.46 -13.21
CA VAL A 157 -5.39 26.82 -13.43
C VAL A 157 -6.60 27.77 -13.38
N PRO A 158 -6.56 28.88 -12.63
CA PRO A 158 -7.63 29.86 -12.65
C PRO A 158 -7.87 30.26 -14.11
N ASN A 159 -9.13 30.20 -14.54
CA ASN A 159 -9.48 30.68 -15.85
C ASN A 159 -9.18 32.18 -15.87
N SER A 160 -8.08 32.58 -16.50
CA SER A 160 -7.80 33.98 -16.80
C SER A 160 -8.87 34.45 -17.76
N ALA A 161 -10.01 34.90 -17.23
CA ALA A 161 -10.92 35.74 -17.96
C ALA A 161 -10.19 37.07 -18.18
N SER A 162 -9.40 37.13 -19.24
CA SER A 162 -9.10 38.37 -19.93
C SER A 162 -10.37 38.78 -20.66
N ASP A 163 -10.95 39.90 -20.21
CA ASP A 163 -11.89 40.83 -20.86
C ASP A 163 -13.03 40.23 -21.73
#